data_AF-A0A2K3MUT0-F1
#
_entry.id   AF-A0A2K3MUT0-F1
#
_cell.length_a   1.000
_cell.length_b   1.000
_cell.length_c   1.000
_cell.angle_alpha   90.00
_cell.angle_beta   90.00
_cell.angle_gamma   90.00
#
_symmetry.space_group_name_H-M   'P 1'
#
loop_
_entity.id
_entity.type
_entity.pdbx_description
1 polymer ?
#
loop_
_entity_poly.entity_id
_entity_poly.type
_entity_poly.pdbx_seq_one_letter_code
_entity_poly.pdbx_strand_id
1 'polypeptide(L)'
;MAGVVQDTFHIQTKEDHESKLAIADEDDKEVDDSPIEQVRLTVPITDDPTQPVLTFRTWTIGLGCCIILSFVNQFFGFRTNPLSISSIAAQIVSLPLGKVMAATLPTTIYKVPLTPWSFTLNPGPFNLKEHALITIFASAGSSSVYAINIITIVKAFYHRSINPTAAFLLALSTQMLGYGWAGIFRKVLVDSPYMWWPSNLVQVSLFRAFHEKEKRPKGGNTRLQFFFLVFVASFAYYIIPGYLFQAISTISVVCLIWKNSVTAQ
;
A
#
# COMPACT_ATOMS: atom_id res chain seq x y z
N MET A 1 5.36 -37.72 58.09
CA MET A 1 4.21 -37.31 57.24
C MET A 1 4.51 -36.12 56.32
N ALA A 2 5.76 -35.66 56.17
CA ALA A 2 6.11 -34.56 55.26
C ALA A 2 6.76 -35.00 53.93
N GLY A 3 7.17 -36.27 53.79
CA GLY A 3 7.82 -36.77 52.56
C GLY A 3 6.86 -37.17 51.44
N VAL A 4 5.67 -37.68 51.78
CA VAL A 4 4.72 -38.23 50.77
C VAL A 4 4.00 -37.12 49.98
N VAL A 5 3.82 -35.95 50.59
CA VAL A 5 3.13 -34.80 49.94
C VAL A 5 4.03 -34.13 48.90
N GLN A 6 5.34 -34.08 49.13
CA GLN A 6 6.30 -33.46 48.21
C GLN A 6 6.46 -34.27 46.92
N ASP A 7 6.49 -35.60 47.03
CA ASP A 7 6.65 -36.50 45.88
C ASP A 7 5.40 -36.51 44.99
N THR A 8 4.20 -36.39 45.59
CA THR A 8 2.95 -36.32 44.82
C THR A 8 2.83 -35.02 44.03
N PHE A 9 3.30 -33.90 44.60
CA PHE A 9 3.33 -32.60 43.90
C PHE A 9 4.33 -32.59 42.73
N HIS A 10 5.48 -33.26 42.88
CA HIS A 10 6.51 -33.35 41.83
C HIS A 10 6.16 -34.31 40.69
N ILE A 11 5.41 -35.39 40.98
CA ILE A 11 4.93 -36.31 39.94
C ILE A 11 3.84 -35.64 39.09
N GLN A 12 2.90 -34.93 39.74
CA GLN A 12 1.80 -34.27 39.03
C GLN A 12 2.29 -33.12 38.14
N THR A 13 3.27 -32.33 38.60
CA THR A 13 3.89 -31.29 37.75
C THR A 13 4.72 -31.84 36.60
N LYS A 14 5.27 -33.06 36.68
CA LYS A 14 5.99 -33.69 35.57
C LYS A 14 5.04 -34.26 34.52
N GLU A 15 3.98 -34.94 34.92
CA GLU A 15 2.96 -35.48 33.99
C GLU A 15 2.18 -34.34 33.29
N ASP A 16 1.92 -33.23 33.98
CA ASP A 16 1.29 -32.03 33.39
C ASP A 16 2.23 -31.31 32.39
N HIS A 17 3.55 -31.44 32.56
CA HIS A 17 4.54 -30.83 31.67
C HIS A 17 4.82 -31.72 30.46
N GLU A 18 4.90 -33.04 30.63
CA GLU A 18 5.05 -34.00 29.52
C GLU A 18 3.77 -34.09 28.67
N SER A 19 2.57 -33.99 29.27
CA SER A 19 1.31 -33.94 28.51
C SER A 19 1.14 -32.63 27.73
N LYS A 20 1.69 -31.51 28.21
CA LYS A 20 1.75 -30.25 27.45
C LYS A 20 2.81 -30.25 26.34
N LEU A 21 3.89 -31.00 26.49
CA LEU A 21 4.91 -31.18 25.45
C LEU A 21 4.42 -32.13 24.35
N ALA A 22 3.64 -33.16 24.67
CA ALA A 22 3.13 -34.12 23.68
C ALA A 22 1.94 -33.60 22.84
N ILE A 23 1.35 -32.45 23.18
CA ILE A 23 0.26 -31.81 22.40
C ILE A 23 0.79 -30.67 21.50
N ALA A 24 2.09 -30.32 21.59
CA ALA A 24 2.67 -29.21 20.84
C ALA A 24 3.18 -29.60 19.43
N ASP A 25 3.15 -30.88 19.04
CA ASP A 25 3.85 -31.36 17.84
C ASP A 25 2.97 -31.65 16.61
N GLU A 26 1.68 -31.25 16.56
CA GLU A 26 0.81 -31.56 15.41
C GLU A 26 0.13 -30.40 14.64
N ASP A 27 0.35 -29.12 14.95
CA ASP A 27 -0.11 -28.05 14.03
C ASP A 27 0.60 -26.69 14.23
N ASP A 28 1.94 -26.71 14.35
CA ASP A 28 2.75 -25.49 14.46
C ASP A 28 2.92 -24.82 13.07
N LYS A 29 1.80 -24.46 12.44
CA LYS A 29 1.78 -23.32 11.53
C LYS A 29 1.97 -22.11 12.44
N GLU A 30 3.16 -21.52 12.44
CA GLU A 30 3.40 -20.21 13.04
C GLU A 30 2.20 -19.32 12.74
N VAL A 31 1.37 -19.05 13.75
CA VAL A 31 0.26 -18.13 13.59
C VAL A 31 0.92 -16.77 13.47
N ASP A 32 1.04 -16.27 12.23
CA ASP A 32 1.59 -14.96 11.88
C ASP A 32 0.67 -13.85 12.39
N ASP A 33 0.53 -13.77 13.72
CA ASP A 33 -0.30 -12.79 14.41
C ASP A 33 0.56 -11.59 14.79
N SER A 34 0.19 -10.43 14.26
CA SER A 34 0.85 -9.18 14.61
C SER A 34 0.53 -8.82 16.06
N PRO A 35 1.52 -8.36 16.86
CA PRO A 35 1.28 -7.89 18.23
C PRO A 35 0.41 -6.63 18.28
N ILE A 36 0.19 -5.96 17.15
CA ILE A 36 -0.55 -4.71 17.03
C ILE A 36 -2.00 -4.99 16.62
N GLU A 37 -2.94 -4.60 17.48
CA GLU A 37 -4.37 -4.87 17.28
C GLU A 37 -4.91 -4.30 15.96
N GLN A 38 -4.50 -3.08 15.59
CA GLN A 38 -4.95 -2.43 14.36
C GLN A 38 -4.51 -3.22 13.11
N VAL A 39 -3.31 -3.80 13.14
CA VAL A 39 -2.80 -4.64 12.03
C VAL A 39 -3.59 -5.95 12.01
N ARG A 40 -3.78 -6.58 13.16
CA ARG A 40 -4.55 -7.84 13.26
C ARG A 40 -6.00 -7.71 12.77
N LEU A 41 -6.66 -6.58 13.02
CA LEU A 41 -8.01 -6.33 12.53
C LEU A 41 -8.06 -6.04 11.03
N THR A 42 -6.96 -5.53 10.47
CA THR A 42 -6.90 -5.03 9.09
C THR A 42 -6.22 -5.98 8.11
N VAL A 43 -5.37 -6.92 8.54
CA VAL A 43 -4.61 -7.83 7.66
C VAL A 43 -5.04 -9.27 7.94
N PRO A 44 -5.34 -10.09 6.92
CA PRO A 44 -5.59 -11.52 7.12
C PRO A 44 -4.30 -12.27 7.42
N ILE A 45 -4.38 -13.27 8.31
CA ILE A 45 -3.26 -14.15 8.73
C ILE A 45 -2.95 -15.22 7.67
N THR A 46 -3.83 -15.39 6.68
CA THR A 46 -3.70 -16.43 5.64
C THR A 46 -3.18 -15.85 4.34
N ASP A 47 -2.15 -16.47 3.78
CA ASP A 47 -1.64 -16.18 2.44
C ASP A 47 -1.60 -17.44 1.56
N ASP A 48 -1.85 -17.27 0.27
CA ASP A 48 -1.74 -18.32 -0.74
C ASP A 48 -0.53 -18.02 -1.66
N PRO A 49 0.61 -18.74 -1.48
CA PRO A 49 1.84 -18.47 -2.22
C PRO A 49 1.75 -18.87 -3.70
N THR A 50 0.71 -19.60 -4.13
CA THR A 50 0.60 -20.11 -5.51
C THR A 50 0.03 -19.09 -6.49
N GLN A 51 -0.52 -17.98 -6.00
CA GLN A 51 -1.16 -16.98 -6.84
C GLN A 51 -0.14 -16.22 -7.71
N PRO A 52 -0.42 -16.04 -9.02
CA PRO A 52 0.47 -15.29 -9.90
C PRO A 52 0.49 -13.80 -9.51
N VAL A 53 1.68 -13.21 -9.51
CA VAL A 53 1.92 -11.80 -9.12
C VAL A 53 2.49 -10.97 -10.28
N LEU A 54 3.53 -11.50 -10.94
CA LEU A 54 4.25 -10.83 -12.03
C LEU A 54 3.66 -11.19 -13.40
N THR A 55 2.46 -10.70 -13.68
CA THR A 55 1.76 -10.95 -14.95
C THR A 55 1.87 -9.77 -15.90
N PHE A 56 1.54 -9.99 -17.17
CA PHE A 56 1.55 -8.94 -18.19
C PHE A 56 0.67 -7.74 -17.81
N ARG A 57 -0.49 -7.98 -17.20
CA ARG A 57 -1.39 -6.92 -16.69
C ARG A 57 -0.74 -6.10 -15.57
N THR A 58 0.01 -6.73 -14.67
CA THR A 58 0.71 -6.02 -13.59
C THR A 58 1.76 -5.06 -14.16
N TRP A 59 2.54 -5.51 -15.13
CA TRP A 59 3.55 -4.69 -15.78
C TRP A 59 2.94 -3.53 -16.57
N THR A 60 1.95 -3.81 -17.42
CA THR A 60 1.33 -2.79 -18.27
C THR A 60 0.57 -1.74 -17.46
N ILE A 61 -0.32 -2.15 -16.56
CA ILE A 61 -1.08 -1.23 -15.72
C ILE A 61 -0.16 -0.52 -14.73
N GLY A 62 0.73 -1.26 -14.05
CA GLY A 62 1.61 -0.69 -13.05
C GLY A 62 2.59 0.33 -13.62
N LEU A 63 3.25 0.03 -14.74
CA LEU A 63 4.13 1.00 -15.41
C LEU A 63 3.35 2.20 -15.96
N GLY A 64 2.17 1.97 -16.55
CA GLY A 64 1.30 3.03 -17.03
C GLY A 64 0.89 3.99 -15.91
N CYS A 65 0.41 3.45 -14.78
CA CYS A 65 0.07 4.23 -13.60
C CYS A 65 1.29 4.98 -13.06
N CYS A 66 2.46 4.33 -12.96
CA CYS A 66 3.69 4.97 -12.50
C CYS A 66 4.06 6.19 -13.36
N ILE A 67 4.11 6.03 -14.70
CA ILE A 67 4.46 7.10 -15.64
C ILE A 67 3.46 8.26 -15.55
N ILE A 68 2.16 7.96 -15.58
CA ILE A 68 1.10 8.98 -15.52
C ILE A 68 1.19 9.74 -14.21
N LEU A 69 1.30 9.04 -13.08
CA LEU A 69 1.29 9.66 -11.77
C LEU A 69 2.55 10.51 -11.54
N SER A 70 3.72 10.05 -11.99
CA SER A 70 4.97 10.83 -11.95
C SER A 70 4.86 12.10 -12.77
N PHE A 71 4.36 12.01 -14.00
CA PHE A 71 4.19 13.18 -14.85
C PHE A 71 3.23 14.20 -14.21
N VAL A 72 2.07 13.73 -13.77
CA VAL A 72 1.01 14.59 -13.24
C VAL A 72 1.45 15.27 -11.93
N ASN A 73 2.04 14.52 -11.00
CA ASN A 73 2.52 15.08 -9.74
C ASN A 73 3.71 16.03 -9.94
N GLN A 74 4.64 15.70 -10.83
CA GLN A 74 5.75 16.60 -11.13
C GLN A 74 5.29 17.89 -11.81
N PHE A 75 4.32 17.79 -12.73
CA PHE A 75 3.75 18.94 -13.43
C PHE A 75 3.01 19.88 -12.47
N PHE A 76 2.16 19.33 -11.60
CA PHE A 76 1.43 20.12 -10.62
C PHE A 76 2.31 20.63 -9.47
N GLY A 77 3.45 19.99 -9.20
CA GLY A 77 4.38 20.41 -8.15
C GLY A 77 4.99 21.80 -8.36
N PHE A 78 5.07 22.28 -9.60
CA PHE A 78 5.56 23.63 -9.91
C PHE A 78 4.48 24.72 -9.85
N ARG A 79 3.23 24.37 -9.55
CA ARG A 79 2.15 25.36 -9.38
C ARG A 79 2.27 26.05 -8.03
N THR A 80 1.83 27.31 -7.97
CA THR A 80 1.75 28.09 -6.72
C THR A 80 0.91 27.39 -5.64
N ASN A 81 -0.17 26.71 -6.07
CA ASN A 81 -0.95 25.80 -5.24
C ASN A 81 -0.75 24.38 -5.80
N PRO A 82 0.18 23.58 -5.24
CA PRO A 82 0.49 22.26 -5.77
C PRO A 82 -0.69 21.31 -5.54
N LEU A 83 -1.00 20.53 -6.56
CA LEU A 83 -1.98 19.44 -6.48
C LEU A 83 -1.21 18.12 -6.50
N SER A 84 -1.50 17.23 -5.56
CA SER A 84 -0.93 15.88 -5.52
C SER A 84 -2.01 14.84 -5.65
N ILE A 85 -1.76 13.84 -6.50
CA ILE A 85 -2.60 12.67 -6.66
C ILE A 85 -1.92 11.51 -5.94
N SER A 86 -2.63 10.93 -4.98
CA SER A 86 -2.16 9.80 -4.19
C SER A 86 -2.20 8.49 -4.98
N SER A 87 -1.39 7.51 -4.56
CA SER A 87 -1.42 6.14 -5.09
C SER A 87 -2.76 5.42 -4.86
N ILE A 88 -3.57 5.86 -3.89
CA ILE A 88 -4.91 5.34 -3.62
C ILE A 88 -5.84 5.56 -4.83
N ALA A 89 -5.69 6.68 -5.54
CA ALA A 89 -6.46 6.91 -6.76
C ALA A 89 -6.12 5.86 -7.84
N ALA A 90 -4.83 5.53 -7.99
CA ALA A 90 -4.39 4.47 -8.90
C ALA A 90 -4.90 3.09 -8.46
N GLN A 91 -4.94 2.81 -7.15
CA GLN A 91 -5.54 1.59 -6.59
C GLN A 91 -7.01 1.46 -7.02
N ILE A 92 -7.84 2.49 -6.80
CA ILE A 92 -9.27 2.46 -7.19
C ILE A 92 -9.45 2.23 -8.69
N VAL A 93 -8.66 2.90 -9.54
CA VAL A 93 -8.76 2.81 -11.01
C VAL A 93 -8.22 1.47 -11.55
N SER A 94 -7.21 0.90 -10.90
CA SER A 94 -6.59 -0.34 -11.38
C SER A 94 -7.48 -1.57 -11.21
N LEU A 95 -8.44 -1.57 -10.28
CA LEU A 95 -9.39 -2.66 -10.09
C LEU A 95 -10.29 -2.90 -11.33
N PRO A 96 -11.07 -1.92 -11.83
CA PRO A 96 -11.88 -2.13 -13.02
C PRO A 96 -11.01 -2.39 -14.25
N LEU A 97 -9.87 -1.71 -14.39
CA LEU A 97 -8.96 -1.93 -15.52
C LEU A 97 -8.37 -3.35 -15.53
N GLY A 98 -7.94 -3.85 -14.36
CA GLY A 98 -7.44 -5.21 -14.18
C GLY A 98 -8.50 -6.27 -14.46
N LYS A 99 -9.75 -6.04 -14.04
CA LYS A 99 -10.88 -6.93 -14.34
C LYS A 99 -11.23 -6.94 -15.84
N VAL A 100 -11.23 -5.78 -16.49
CA VAL A 100 -11.46 -5.68 -17.94
C VAL A 100 -10.35 -6.42 -18.69
N MET A 101 -9.09 -6.17 -18.35
CA MET A 101 -7.95 -6.87 -18.98
C MET A 101 -8.01 -8.38 -18.72
N ALA A 102 -8.41 -8.82 -17.53
CA ALA A 102 -8.61 -10.24 -17.23
C ALA A 102 -9.77 -10.88 -18.04
N ALA A 103 -10.78 -10.10 -18.43
CA ALA A 103 -11.87 -10.57 -19.27
C ALA A 103 -11.54 -10.54 -20.77
N THR A 104 -10.72 -9.60 -21.23
CA THR A 104 -10.41 -9.39 -22.65
C THR A 104 -9.15 -10.11 -23.12
N LEU A 105 -8.18 -10.38 -22.23
CA LEU A 105 -6.91 -10.97 -22.64
C LEU A 105 -7.05 -12.48 -22.92
N PRO A 106 -6.45 -12.96 -24.01
CA PRO A 106 -6.48 -14.38 -24.36
C PRO A 106 -5.67 -15.21 -23.35
N THR A 107 -6.23 -16.35 -22.95
CA THR A 107 -5.59 -17.37 -22.09
C THR A 107 -4.60 -18.27 -22.86
N THR A 108 -4.32 -17.93 -24.12
CA THR A 108 -3.44 -18.71 -24.99
C THR A 108 -2.03 -18.80 -24.43
N ILE A 109 -1.50 -20.03 -24.40
CA ILE A 109 -0.14 -20.33 -23.98
C ILE A 109 0.78 -20.10 -25.18
N TYR A 110 1.58 -19.03 -25.13
CA TYR A 110 2.59 -18.74 -26.12
C TYR A 110 3.87 -19.49 -25.75
N LYS A 111 4.27 -20.42 -26.61
CA LYS A 111 5.58 -21.09 -26.50
C LYS A 111 6.58 -20.25 -27.27
N VAL A 112 7.64 -19.81 -26.62
CA VAL A 112 8.69 -19.04 -27.27
C VAL A 112 9.50 -20.00 -28.16
N PRO A 113 9.57 -19.77 -29.49
CA PRO A 113 10.39 -20.62 -30.35
C PRO A 113 11.85 -20.57 -29.89
N LEU A 114 12.49 -21.75 -29.78
CA LEU A 114 13.87 -21.98 -29.30
C LEU A 114 14.12 -21.94 -27.77
N THR A 115 13.10 -21.82 -26.92
CA THR A 115 13.27 -21.99 -25.47
C THR A 115 12.17 -22.89 -24.88
N PRO A 116 12.41 -23.56 -23.73
CA PRO A 116 11.37 -24.31 -23.02
C PRO A 116 10.35 -23.38 -22.33
N TRP A 117 10.46 -22.06 -22.54
CA TRP A 117 9.65 -21.09 -21.83
C TRP A 117 8.29 -20.93 -22.50
N SER A 118 7.24 -21.10 -21.70
CA SER A 118 5.87 -20.84 -22.10
C SER A 118 5.33 -19.72 -21.20
N PHE A 119 4.70 -18.72 -21.81
CA PHE A 119 4.06 -17.64 -21.08
C PHE A 119 2.60 -17.52 -21.51
N THR A 120 1.75 -17.16 -20.55
CA THR A 120 0.35 -16.84 -20.80
C THR A 120 0.13 -15.36 -20.51
N LEU A 121 -0.62 -14.68 -21.37
CA LEU A 121 -1.00 -13.29 -21.16
C LEU A 121 -2.08 -13.16 -20.07
N ASN A 122 -2.81 -14.24 -19.79
CA ASN A 122 -3.88 -14.27 -18.80
C ASN A 122 -3.83 -15.59 -18.00
N PRO A 123 -3.04 -15.66 -16.92
CA PRO A 123 -2.89 -16.88 -16.12
C PRO A 123 -4.11 -17.20 -15.25
N GLY A 124 -5.04 -16.27 -15.08
CA GLY A 124 -6.20 -16.46 -14.22
C GLY A 124 -6.93 -15.15 -13.91
N PRO A 125 -7.94 -15.18 -13.03
CA PRO A 125 -8.68 -13.99 -12.62
C PRO A 125 -7.76 -12.94 -11.98
N PHE A 126 -8.23 -11.70 -11.94
CA PHE A 126 -7.47 -10.60 -11.33
C PHE A 126 -7.38 -10.77 -9.81
N ASN A 127 -6.17 -10.98 -9.31
CA ASN A 127 -5.91 -11.33 -7.92
C ASN A 127 -5.50 -10.12 -7.07
N LEU A 128 -5.63 -10.26 -5.75
CA LEU A 128 -5.23 -9.24 -4.78
C LEU A 128 -3.74 -8.89 -4.90
N LYS A 129 -2.86 -9.88 -5.08
CA LYS A 129 -1.40 -9.67 -5.15
C LYS A 129 -0.98 -8.83 -6.36
N GLU A 130 -1.63 -9.04 -7.49
CA GLU A 130 -1.37 -8.26 -8.71
C GLU A 130 -1.82 -6.81 -8.53
N HIS A 131 -2.99 -6.62 -7.92
CA HIS A 131 -3.50 -5.30 -7.60
C HIS A 131 -2.59 -4.56 -6.59
N ALA A 132 -2.09 -5.27 -5.59
CA ALA A 132 -1.11 -4.75 -4.64
C ALA A 132 0.19 -4.33 -5.35
N LEU A 133 0.73 -5.18 -6.23
CA LEU A 133 1.97 -4.86 -6.95
C LEU A 133 1.81 -3.70 -7.94
N ILE A 134 0.67 -3.59 -8.63
CA ILE A 134 0.33 -2.42 -9.45
C ILE A 134 0.35 -1.14 -8.61
N THR A 135 -0.22 -1.19 -7.40
CA THR A 135 -0.28 -0.04 -6.49
C THR A 135 1.11 0.33 -5.95
N ILE A 136 2.00 -0.65 -5.72
CA ILE A 136 3.41 -0.39 -5.38
C ILE A 136 4.12 0.36 -6.52
N PHE A 137 3.92 -0.05 -7.77
CA PHE A 137 4.46 0.67 -8.92
C PHE A 137 3.90 2.10 -9.00
N ALA A 138 2.59 2.28 -8.82
CA ALA A 138 1.98 3.60 -8.77
C ALA A 138 2.54 4.45 -7.61
N SER A 139 2.76 3.87 -6.44
CA SER A 139 3.33 4.54 -5.27
C SER A 139 4.74 5.08 -5.56
N ALA A 140 5.59 4.28 -6.20
CA ALA A 140 6.91 4.71 -6.64
C ALA A 140 6.86 5.90 -7.60
N GLY A 141 5.81 6.00 -8.42
CA GLY A 141 5.59 7.14 -9.30
C GLY A 141 4.90 8.34 -8.64
N SER A 142 4.30 8.18 -7.47
CA SER A 142 3.55 9.25 -6.81
C SER A 142 4.43 10.30 -6.13
N SER A 143 5.67 9.94 -5.77
CA SER A 143 6.63 10.84 -5.14
C SER A 143 7.49 11.55 -6.18
N SER A 144 7.78 12.83 -5.92
CA SER A 144 8.71 13.62 -6.75
C SER A 144 10.16 13.24 -6.44
N VAL A 145 11.00 13.26 -7.47
CA VAL A 145 12.43 12.94 -7.35
C VAL A 145 13.18 14.10 -6.69
N TYR A 146 13.84 13.85 -5.57
CA TYR A 146 14.52 14.89 -4.78
C TYR A 146 15.54 15.71 -5.58
N ALA A 147 16.31 15.06 -6.47
CA ALA A 147 17.29 15.73 -7.32
C ALA A 147 16.70 16.81 -8.24
N ILE A 148 15.41 16.73 -8.57
CA ILE A 148 14.74 17.74 -9.38
C ILE A 148 14.73 19.09 -8.66
N ASN A 149 14.66 19.12 -7.33
CA ASN A 149 14.76 20.36 -6.56
C ASN A 149 16.14 21.00 -6.73
N ILE A 150 17.20 20.21 -6.70
CA ILE A 150 18.59 20.68 -6.92
C ILE A 150 18.71 21.29 -8.31
N ILE A 151 18.25 20.57 -9.34
CA ILE A 151 18.29 21.02 -10.73
C ILE A 151 17.49 22.31 -10.90
N THR A 152 16.31 22.39 -10.26
CA THR A 152 15.44 23.55 -10.28
C THR A 152 16.13 24.76 -9.67
N ILE A 153 16.77 24.63 -8.50
CA ILE A 153 17.50 25.73 -7.84
C ILE A 153 18.63 26.24 -8.74
N VAL A 154 19.42 25.35 -9.35
CA VAL A 154 20.52 25.77 -10.23
C VAL A 154 20.02 26.52 -11.47
N LYS A 155 18.90 26.10 -12.05
CA LYS A 155 18.31 26.77 -13.23
C LYS A 155 17.57 28.06 -12.88
N ALA A 156 16.74 28.03 -11.84
CA ALA A 156 15.82 29.11 -11.50
C ALA A 156 16.47 30.23 -10.68
N PHE A 157 17.37 29.88 -9.74
CA PHE A 157 17.99 30.85 -8.83
C PHE A 157 19.40 31.25 -9.29
N TYR A 158 20.23 30.28 -9.68
CA TYR A 158 21.61 30.53 -10.10
C TYR A 158 21.77 30.80 -11.60
N HIS A 159 20.69 30.70 -12.38
CA HIS A 159 20.65 30.94 -13.83
C HIS A 159 21.74 30.19 -14.61
N ARG A 160 22.14 29.00 -14.16
CA ARG A 160 23.14 28.16 -14.85
C ARG A 160 22.49 27.02 -15.62
N SER A 161 23.00 26.74 -16.81
CA SER A 161 22.62 25.57 -17.60
C SER A 161 23.37 24.33 -17.11
N ILE A 162 22.63 23.29 -16.74
CA ILE A 162 23.18 21.95 -16.50
C ILE A 162 22.93 21.10 -17.76
N ASN A 163 23.92 20.28 -18.14
CA ASN A 163 23.76 19.30 -19.22
C ASN A 163 22.63 18.30 -18.86
N PRO A 164 21.62 18.09 -19.71
CA PRO A 164 20.50 17.19 -19.44
C PRO A 164 20.93 15.77 -19.02
N THR A 165 22.00 15.23 -19.60
CA THR A 165 22.51 13.91 -19.26
C THR A 165 23.07 13.86 -17.83
N ALA A 166 23.80 14.90 -17.42
CA ALA A 166 24.31 15.00 -16.05
C ALA A 166 23.17 15.15 -15.04
N ALA A 167 22.14 15.93 -15.38
CA ALA A 167 20.93 16.05 -14.56
C ALA A 167 20.19 14.71 -14.42
N PHE A 168 20.07 13.95 -15.51
CA PHE A 168 19.46 12.61 -15.48
C PHE A 168 20.27 11.64 -14.63
N LEU A 169 21.60 11.61 -14.77
CA LEU A 169 22.47 10.75 -13.96
C LEU A 169 22.41 11.11 -12.46
N LEU A 170 22.31 12.41 -12.13
CA LEU A 170 22.09 12.87 -10.76
C LEU A 170 20.73 12.40 -10.21
N ALA A 171 19.67 12.49 -11.00
CA ALA A 171 18.35 12.00 -10.62
C ALA A 171 18.34 10.48 -10.43
N LEU A 172 19.00 9.73 -11.31
CA LEU A 172 19.09 8.28 -11.21
C LEU A 172 19.88 7.83 -9.98
N SER A 173 21.05 8.42 -9.72
CA SER A 173 21.91 8.04 -8.60
C SER A 173 21.25 8.29 -7.24
N THR A 174 20.56 9.42 -7.09
CA THR A 174 19.82 9.75 -5.85
C THR A 174 18.67 8.77 -5.57
N GLN A 175 17.93 8.36 -6.61
CA GLN A 175 16.88 7.34 -6.45
C GLN A 175 17.46 5.96 -6.12
N MET A 176 18.53 5.53 -6.80
CA MET A 176 19.19 4.25 -6.53
C MET A 176 19.75 4.19 -5.11
N LEU A 177 20.32 5.29 -4.62
CA LEU A 177 20.79 5.39 -3.23
C LEU A 177 19.63 5.21 -2.25
N GLY A 178 18.47 5.85 -2.48
CA GLY A 178 17.29 5.71 -1.64
C GLY A 178 16.78 4.27 -1.53
N TYR A 179 16.64 3.57 -2.67
CA TYR A 179 16.25 2.16 -2.67
C TYR A 179 17.33 1.25 -2.05
N GLY A 180 18.61 1.60 -2.18
CA GLY A 180 19.71 0.89 -1.52
C GLY A 180 19.59 0.93 0.01
N TRP A 181 19.35 2.12 0.59
CA TRP A 181 19.12 2.25 2.03
C TRP A 181 17.87 1.51 2.50
N ALA A 182 16.77 1.58 1.72
CA ALA A 182 15.56 0.82 2.03
C ALA A 182 15.83 -0.70 2.10
N GLY A 183 16.68 -1.23 1.22
CA GLY A 183 17.12 -2.62 1.26
C GLY A 183 17.91 -2.98 2.52
N ILE A 184 18.86 -2.13 2.92
CA ILE A 184 19.67 -2.35 4.14
C ILE A 184 18.80 -2.36 5.40
N PHE A 185 17.84 -1.44 5.49
CA PHE A 185 16.98 -1.32 6.67
C PHE A 185 15.74 -2.21 6.64
N ARG A 186 15.52 -3.00 5.58
CA ARG A 186 14.35 -3.90 5.45
C ARG A 186 14.16 -4.79 6.67
N LYS A 187 15.24 -5.40 7.16
CA LYS A 187 15.18 -6.32 8.32
C LYS A 187 14.68 -5.65 9.59
N VAL A 188 14.96 -4.36 9.75
CA VAL A 188 14.59 -3.59 10.96
C VAL A 188 13.23 -2.93 10.79
N LEU A 189 12.92 -2.40 9.60
CA LEU A 189 11.74 -1.58 9.35
C LEU A 189 10.53 -2.33 8.79
N VAL A 190 10.74 -3.52 8.23
CA VAL A 190 9.71 -4.31 7.55
C VAL A 190 9.54 -5.68 8.21
N ASP A 191 10.64 -6.40 8.44
CA ASP A 191 10.56 -7.77 8.98
C ASP A 191 10.29 -7.79 10.51
N SER A 192 10.37 -6.65 11.20
CA SER A 192 10.06 -6.53 12.63
C SER A 192 8.56 -6.37 12.87
N PRO A 193 7.91 -7.25 13.65
CA PRO A 193 6.45 -7.24 13.86
C PRO A 193 5.95 -6.06 14.71
N TYR A 194 6.85 -5.37 15.42
CA TYR A 194 6.53 -4.17 16.21
C TYR A 194 6.57 -2.88 15.38
N MET A 195 7.17 -2.91 14.19
CA MET A 195 7.26 -1.75 13.30
C MET A 195 6.13 -1.79 12.29
N TRP A 196 5.27 -0.76 12.29
CA TRP A 196 4.13 -0.68 11.38
C TRP A 196 3.96 0.72 10.82
N TRP A 197 3.30 0.80 9.66
CA TRP A 197 3.12 2.03 8.89
C TRP A 197 1.63 2.33 8.76
N PRO A 198 1.05 3.19 9.64
CA PRO A 198 -0.39 3.42 9.69
C PRO A 198 -1.00 3.87 8.37
N SER A 199 -0.27 4.67 7.60
CA SER A 199 -0.68 5.12 6.27
C SER A 199 -0.94 3.97 5.29
N ASN A 200 -0.21 2.86 5.42
CA ASN A 200 -0.36 1.69 4.56
C ASN A 200 -1.61 0.87 4.93
N LEU A 201 -2.06 0.89 6.20
CA LEU A 201 -3.27 0.18 6.61
C LEU A 201 -4.53 0.69 5.89
N VAL A 202 -4.54 1.96 5.50
CA VAL A 202 -5.62 2.52 4.67
C VAL A 202 -5.67 1.83 3.31
N GLN A 203 -4.51 1.61 2.67
CA GLN A 203 -4.45 0.89 1.39
C GLN A 203 -4.84 -0.58 1.56
N VAL A 204 -4.40 -1.24 2.64
CA VAL A 204 -4.74 -2.64 2.92
C VAL A 204 -6.24 -2.82 3.18
N SER A 205 -6.84 -1.95 3.98
CA SER A 205 -8.29 -1.99 4.21
C SER A 205 -9.09 -1.81 2.91
N LEU A 206 -8.63 -0.96 1.99
CA LEU A 206 -9.25 -0.76 0.69
C LEU A 206 -9.11 -2.00 -0.21
N PHE A 207 -7.95 -2.64 -0.22
CA PHE A 207 -7.75 -3.90 -0.93
C PHE A 207 -8.72 -4.99 -0.47
N ARG A 208 -8.91 -5.10 0.84
CA ARG A 208 -9.88 -6.04 1.43
C ARG A 208 -11.30 -5.73 1.01
N ALA A 209 -11.70 -4.46 1.06
CA ALA A 209 -13.03 -4.04 0.59
C ALA A 209 -13.29 -4.38 -0.88
N PHE A 210 -12.24 -4.44 -1.72
CA PHE A 210 -12.36 -4.74 -3.15
C PHE A 210 -12.30 -6.23 -3.52
N HIS A 211 -11.55 -7.05 -2.77
CA HIS A 211 -11.31 -8.45 -3.11
C HIS A 211 -11.98 -9.45 -2.16
N GLU A 212 -12.26 -9.11 -0.91
CA GLU A 212 -12.97 -10.02 -0.01
C GLU A 212 -14.45 -10.09 -0.39
N LYS A 213 -14.94 -11.31 -0.62
CA LYS A 213 -16.38 -11.56 -0.81
C LYS A 213 -17.07 -11.43 0.54
N GLU A 214 -17.74 -10.30 0.75
CA GLU A 214 -18.44 -10.05 2.00
C GLU A 214 -19.82 -10.71 2.01
N LYS A 215 -20.10 -11.51 3.05
CA LYS A 215 -21.44 -12.03 3.31
C LYS A 215 -22.27 -10.91 3.90
N ARG A 216 -23.27 -10.42 3.15
CA ARG A 216 -24.11 -9.28 3.54
C ARG A 216 -24.67 -9.48 4.97
N PRO A 217 -24.32 -8.63 5.95
CA PRO A 217 -24.93 -8.71 7.27
C PRO A 217 -26.42 -8.34 7.15
N LYS A 218 -27.30 -9.10 7.79
CA LYS A 218 -28.74 -8.81 7.78
C LYS A 218 -28.98 -7.43 8.41
N GLY A 219 -29.40 -6.45 7.60
CA GLY A 219 -29.71 -5.09 8.04
C GLY A 219 -28.58 -4.06 7.90
N GLY A 220 -27.41 -4.42 7.37
CA GLY A 220 -26.27 -3.51 7.17
C GLY A 220 -25.89 -3.29 5.70
N ASN A 221 -25.07 -2.26 5.46
CA ASN A 221 -24.39 -2.03 4.17
C ASN A 221 -23.15 -2.92 4.08
N THR A 222 -22.80 -3.36 2.86
CA THR A 222 -21.48 -3.97 2.64
C THR A 222 -20.38 -2.91 2.73
N ARG A 223 -19.14 -3.30 3.05
CA ARG A 223 -17.95 -2.44 3.07
C ARG A 223 -17.81 -1.67 1.76
N LEU A 224 -18.06 -2.34 0.63
CA LEU A 224 -18.00 -1.73 -0.69
C LEU A 224 -19.11 -0.68 -0.90
N GLN A 225 -20.35 -0.96 -0.47
CA GLN A 225 -21.46 0.00 -0.55
C GLN A 225 -21.20 1.22 0.34
N PHE A 226 -20.70 1.00 1.55
CA PHE A 226 -20.30 2.08 2.46
C PHE A 226 -19.19 2.93 1.86
N PHE A 227 -18.15 2.30 1.28
CA PHE A 227 -17.08 3.01 0.59
C PHE A 227 -17.61 3.91 -0.52
N PHE A 228 -18.47 3.40 -1.40
CA PHE A 228 -19.05 4.21 -2.47
C PHE A 228 -19.97 5.32 -1.97
N LEU A 229 -20.75 5.06 -0.91
CA LEU A 229 -21.59 6.08 -0.30
C LEU A 229 -20.76 7.24 0.25
N VAL A 230 -19.71 6.96 1.01
CA VAL A 230 -18.80 7.99 1.52
C VAL A 230 -18.05 8.67 0.37
N PHE A 231 -17.59 7.93 -0.63
CA PHE A 231 -16.91 8.49 -1.79
C PHE A 231 -17.77 9.52 -2.54
N VAL A 232 -19.03 9.16 -2.84
CA VAL A 232 -19.98 10.06 -3.52
C VAL A 232 -20.35 11.23 -2.63
N ALA A 233 -20.57 11.01 -1.33
CA ALA A 233 -20.89 12.07 -0.39
C ALA A 233 -19.74 13.08 -0.26
N SER A 234 -18.51 12.61 -0.14
CA SER A 234 -17.31 13.45 -0.12
C SER A 234 -17.14 14.21 -1.44
N PHE A 235 -17.32 13.55 -2.58
CA PHE A 235 -17.26 14.21 -3.90
C PHE A 235 -18.30 15.33 -4.03
N ALA A 236 -19.55 15.07 -3.64
CA ALA A 236 -20.60 16.07 -3.64
C ALA A 236 -20.30 17.22 -2.66
N TYR A 237 -19.75 16.90 -1.49
CA TYR A 237 -19.34 17.90 -0.51
C TYR A 237 -18.25 18.82 -1.05
N TYR A 238 -17.26 18.32 -1.78
CA TYR A 238 -16.16 19.12 -2.35
C TYR A 238 -16.64 20.19 -3.35
N ILE A 239 -17.80 20.01 -3.98
CA ILE A 239 -18.40 21.02 -4.87
C ILE A 239 -18.80 22.28 -4.09
N ILE A 240 -19.17 22.12 -2.82
CA ILE A 240 -19.66 23.23 -1.97
C ILE A 240 -18.56 24.26 -1.70
N PRO A 241 -17.40 23.92 -1.07
CA PRO A 241 -16.33 24.88 -0.87
C PRO A 241 -15.57 25.19 -2.18
N GLY A 242 -15.58 24.28 -3.15
CA GLY A 242 -14.85 24.46 -4.41
C GLY A 242 -15.49 25.48 -5.36
N TYR A 243 -16.83 25.51 -5.43
CA TYR A 243 -17.56 26.27 -6.44
C TYR A 243 -18.65 27.18 -5.85
N LEU A 244 -19.45 26.70 -4.89
CA LEU A 244 -20.61 27.44 -4.39
C LEU A 244 -20.26 28.48 -3.31
N PHE A 245 -19.30 28.18 -2.44
CA PHE A 245 -18.95 29.06 -1.31
C PHE A 245 -17.47 28.91 -0.92
N GLN A 246 -16.58 29.49 -1.73
CA GLN A 246 -15.13 29.46 -1.51
C GLN A 246 -14.68 30.11 -0.19
N ALA A 247 -15.46 31.04 0.38
CA ALA A 247 -15.11 31.68 1.65
C ALA A 247 -15.06 30.69 2.83
N ILE A 248 -15.76 29.54 2.77
CA ILE A 248 -15.69 28.50 3.82
C ILE A 248 -14.31 27.84 3.86
N SER A 249 -13.59 27.70 2.73
CA SER A 249 -12.26 27.08 2.74
C SER A 249 -11.17 27.99 3.31
N THR A 250 -11.43 29.30 3.42
CA THR A 250 -10.50 30.28 4.01
C THR A 250 -10.72 30.50 5.52
N ILE A 251 -11.85 30.04 6.07
CA ILE A 251 -12.16 30.20 7.48
C ILE A 251 -11.52 29.05 8.27
N SER A 252 -10.31 29.27 8.79
CA SER A 252 -9.74 28.39 9.79
C SER A 252 -10.45 28.60 11.12
N VAL A 253 -11.34 27.67 11.48
CA VAL A 253 -12.04 27.66 12.77
C VAL A 253 -11.03 27.68 13.94
N VAL A 254 -9.86 27.05 13.76
CA VAL A 254 -8.78 27.05 14.75
C VAL A 254 -8.19 28.45 14.95
N CYS A 255 -7.96 29.19 13.86
CA CYS A 255 -7.48 30.58 13.94
C CYS A 255 -8.56 31.54 14.48
N LEU A 256 -9.85 31.19 14.36
CA LEU A 256 -10.96 31.95 14.96
C LEU A 256 -11.08 31.73 16.47
N ILE A 257 -10.81 30.51 16.96
CA ILE A 257 -10.89 30.16 18.38
C ILE A 257 -9.66 30.68 19.15
N TRP A 258 -8.46 30.54 18.58
CA TRP A 258 -7.21 31.02 19.20
C TRP A 258 -6.64 32.25 18.49
N LYS A 259 -7.40 33.34 18.55
CA LYS A 259 -7.08 34.61 17.88
C LYS A 259 -5.74 35.26 18.31
N ASN A 260 -5.18 34.86 19.46
CA ASN A 260 -3.97 35.46 20.06
C ASN A 260 -2.78 34.48 20.19
N SER A 261 -2.85 33.27 19.63
CA SER A 261 -1.79 32.26 19.78
C SER A 261 -0.90 32.18 18.54
N VAL A 262 0.38 32.57 18.66
CA VAL A 262 1.37 32.58 17.57
C VAL A 262 1.66 31.17 17.01
N THR A 263 1.38 30.12 17.77
CA THR A 263 1.55 28.72 17.33
C THR A 263 0.38 28.16 16.51
N ALA A 264 -0.77 28.84 16.50
CA ALA A 264 -1.98 28.41 15.80
C ALA A 264 -2.32 29.27 14.57
N GLN A 265 -1.49 30.28 14.28
CA GLN A 265 -1.62 31.19 13.15
C GLN A 265 -0.65 30.83 12.03
#